data_AF-F2D8R8-F1
#
_entry.id   AF-F2D8R8-F1
#
_cell.length_a   1.000
_cell.length_b   1.000
_cell.length_c   1.000
_cell.angle_alpha   90.00
_cell.angle_beta   90.00
_cell.angle_gamma   90.00
#
_symmetry.space_group_name_H-M   'P 1'
#
loop_
_entity.id
_entity.type
_entity.pdbx_description
1 polymer ?
#
loop_
_entity_poly.entity_id
_entity_poly.type
_entity_poly.pdbx_seq_one_letter_code
_entity_poly.pdbx_strand_id
1 'polypeptide(L)'
;METAAAVSMSRSACRAALPFPAPPQLQGRVALPRRPLSGAPGPRQRLVARCAAADDSAAAAAELPIEKRFAAFPTIMDINQIREILPHRFPFLLVDRVIEYKAGEYAVAIKNVTINDNFFPGHFPERPIMPGVLMVEAMAQVGGIVMLQPEVGGSQDNFYFAGVDKVRFRKPVIAGDTLVMRMTLTKYQKKFGLAKMEGKAYVGGDVVCEGEFLLISANE
;
A
#
# COMPACT_ATOMS: atom_id res chain seq x y z
N MET A 1 -35.02 -50.49 15.33
CA MET A 1 -35.54 -50.94 14.02
C MET A 1 -35.66 -49.69 13.15
N GLU A 2 -34.57 -49.08 12.70
CA GLU A 2 -33.62 -49.58 11.69
C GLU A 2 -34.31 -49.91 10.37
N THR A 3 -34.26 -48.96 9.43
CA THR A 3 -34.10 -49.24 8.00
C THR A 3 -33.31 -48.09 7.36
N ALA A 4 -32.17 -48.46 6.78
CA ALA A 4 -31.21 -47.59 6.12
C ALA A 4 -31.63 -47.30 4.68
N ALA A 5 -31.44 -46.05 4.22
CA ALA A 5 -31.46 -45.71 2.81
C ALA A 5 -30.05 -45.25 2.40
N ALA A 6 -29.42 -46.06 1.56
CA ALA A 6 -28.09 -45.85 1.02
C ALA A 6 -28.09 -44.71 0.00
N VAL A 7 -27.23 -43.71 0.19
CA VAL A 7 -26.92 -42.70 -0.83
C VAL A 7 -25.60 -43.08 -1.50
N SER A 8 -25.70 -43.37 -2.79
CA SER A 8 -24.62 -43.71 -3.71
C SER A 8 -23.61 -42.56 -3.84
N MET A 9 -22.35 -42.81 -3.46
CA MET A 9 -21.23 -41.91 -3.73
C MET A 9 -20.67 -42.17 -5.13
N SER A 10 -20.92 -41.21 -6.04
CA SER A 10 -20.25 -41.13 -7.34
C SER A 10 -18.77 -40.78 -7.13
N ARG A 11 -17.88 -41.74 -7.42
CA ARG A 11 -16.43 -41.52 -7.46
C ARG A 11 -16.08 -40.80 -8.76
N SER A 12 -15.85 -39.49 -8.68
CA SER A 12 -15.24 -38.73 -9.78
C SER A 12 -13.75 -39.04 -9.85
N ALA A 13 -13.31 -39.57 -10.98
CA ALA A 13 -11.95 -39.98 -11.25
C ALA A 13 -10.99 -38.79 -11.29
N CYS A 14 -9.90 -38.91 -10.53
CA CYS A 14 -8.73 -38.03 -10.56
C CYS A 14 -8.16 -37.98 -11.99
N ARG A 15 -8.26 -36.82 -12.65
CA ARG A 15 -7.68 -36.61 -13.98
C ARG A 15 -6.20 -36.30 -13.87
N ALA A 16 -5.45 -36.99 -14.72
CA ALA A 16 -4.01 -37.07 -14.79
C ALA A 16 -3.29 -35.71 -14.98
N ALA A 17 -2.09 -35.65 -14.41
CA ALA A 17 -1.10 -34.59 -14.60
C ALA A 17 -0.72 -34.47 -16.08
N LEU A 18 -0.74 -33.25 -16.60
CA LEU A 18 -0.23 -32.92 -17.93
C LEU A 18 1.31 -32.89 -17.90
N PRO A 19 2.01 -33.43 -18.92
CA PRO A 19 3.46 -33.42 -18.95
C PRO A 19 3.99 -32.03 -19.32
N PHE A 20 4.98 -31.56 -18.58
CA PHE A 20 5.76 -30.36 -18.93
C PHE A 20 6.53 -30.58 -20.24
N PRO A 21 6.58 -29.59 -21.15
CA PRO A 21 7.42 -29.68 -22.34
C PRO A 21 8.92 -29.59 -21.98
N ALA A 22 9.73 -30.41 -22.64
CA ALA A 22 11.19 -30.42 -22.47
C ALA A 22 11.84 -29.13 -23.01
N PRO A 23 12.93 -28.64 -22.39
CA PRO A 23 13.65 -27.47 -22.90
C PRO A 23 14.37 -27.78 -24.23
N PRO A 24 14.51 -26.79 -25.13
CA PRO A 24 15.15 -26.99 -26.42
C PRO A 24 16.64 -27.29 -26.25
N GLN A 25 17.14 -28.25 -27.04
CA GLN A 25 18.55 -28.61 -27.07
C GLN A 25 19.38 -27.51 -27.73
N LEU A 26 20.36 -26.98 -26.99
CA LEU A 26 21.34 -26.02 -27.51
C LEU A 26 22.31 -26.76 -28.45
N GLN A 27 22.04 -26.76 -29.75
CA GLN A 27 22.99 -27.22 -30.76
C GLN A 27 23.81 -26.04 -31.28
N GLY A 28 25.14 -26.17 -31.24
CA GLY A 28 26.07 -25.31 -31.98
C GLY A 28 27.11 -24.61 -31.10
N ARG A 29 28.18 -25.31 -30.72
CA ARG A 29 29.43 -24.66 -30.32
C ARG A 29 30.08 -24.05 -31.56
N VAL A 30 29.98 -22.74 -31.73
CA VAL A 30 30.77 -22.01 -32.73
C VAL A 30 32.20 -21.89 -32.19
N ALA A 31 33.15 -22.55 -32.86
CA ALA A 31 34.56 -22.45 -32.55
C ALA A 31 35.11 -21.07 -32.99
N LEU A 32 35.63 -20.31 -32.03
CA LEU A 32 36.35 -19.06 -32.32
C LEU A 32 37.73 -19.37 -32.92
N PRO A 33 38.19 -18.64 -33.95
CA PRO A 33 39.48 -18.88 -34.57
C PRO A 33 40.63 -18.51 -33.62
N ARG A 34 41.55 -19.47 -33.40
CA ARG A 34 42.80 -19.25 -32.67
C ARG A 34 43.76 -18.43 -33.54
N ARG A 35 44.06 -17.21 -33.10
CA ARG A 35 45.09 -16.37 -33.70
C ARG A 35 46.48 -16.86 -33.25
N PRO A 36 47.46 -17.05 -34.14
CA PRO A 36 48.80 -17.43 -33.72
C PRO A 36 49.48 -16.24 -33.04
N LEU A 37 50.05 -16.48 -31.85
CA LEU A 37 50.94 -15.54 -31.18
C LEU A 37 52.33 -15.65 -31.82
N SER A 38 52.71 -14.69 -32.67
CA SER A 38 54.10 -14.51 -33.08
C SER A 38 54.51 -13.05 -32.93
N GLY A 39 55.48 -12.78 -32.05
CA GLY A 39 56.16 -11.48 -31.97
C GLY A 39 56.69 -11.17 -30.57
N ALA A 40 58.01 -11.28 -30.40
CA ALA A 40 58.74 -10.84 -29.20
C ALA A 40 58.66 -9.32 -29.01
N PRO A 41 58.78 -8.79 -27.77
CA PRO A 41 58.59 -7.37 -27.50
C PRO A 41 59.85 -6.56 -27.84
N GLY A 42 59.69 -5.50 -28.64
CA GLY A 42 60.71 -4.46 -28.82
C GLY A 42 60.62 -3.37 -27.74
N PRO A 43 61.71 -2.65 -27.41
CA PRO A 43 61.73 -1.72 -26.30
C PRO A 43 61.22 -0.35 -26.73
N ARG A 44 60.07 0.12 -26.23
CA ARG A 44 59.68 1.53 -26.39
C ARG A 44 59.00 2.12 -25.16
N GLN A 45 59.82 2.93 -24.48
CA GLN A 45 59.54 4.16 -23.76
C GLN A 45 58.44 4.14 -22.69
N ARG A 46 58.89 4.33 -21.44
CA ARG A 46 58.07 4.70 -20.28
C ARG A 46 57.28 5.97 -20.61
N LEU A 47 56.02 5.81 -21.01
CA LEU A 47 55.06 6.88 -20.94
C LEU A 47 54.73 7.08 -19.47
N VAL A 48 55.38 8.05 -18.83
CA VAL A 48 54.96 8.52 -17.52
C VAL A 48 53.65 9.26 -17.74
N ALA A 49 52.53 8.55 -17.59
CA ALA A 49 51.23 9.18 -17.46
C ALA A 49 51.28 10.04 -16.19
N ARG A 50 51.46 11.35 -16.37
CA ARG A 50 51.17 12.31 -15.32
C ARG A 50 49.67 12.28 -15.11
N CYS A 51 49.22 11.54 -14.10
CA CYS A 51 47.90 11.75 -13.52
C CYS A 51 47.88 13.21 -13.05
N ALA A 52 47.21 14.07 -13.81
CA ALA A 52 46.72 15.32 -13.25
C ALA A 52 45.80 14.91 -12.10
N ALA A 53 46.18 15.31 -10.88
CA ALA A 53 45.26 15.30 -9.76
C ALA A 53 44.14 16.28 -10.12
N ALA A 54 43.08 15.75 -10.73
CA ALA A 54 41.78 16.33 -10.53
C ALA A 54 41.43 16.02 -9.07
N ASP A 55 41.09 17.05 -8.32
CA ASP A 55 40.63 16.95 -6.95
C ASP A 55 39.38 16.04 -6.90
N ASP A 56 39.60 14.74 -6.76
CA ASP A 56 38.59 13.78 -6.32
C ASP A 56 38.40 13.94 -4.81
N SER A 57 37.98 15.14 -4.39
CA SER A 57 37.30 15.31 -3.11
C SER A 57 35.80 15.10 -3.25
N ALA A 58 35.39 14.25 -4.19
CA ALA A 58 34.11 13.56 -4.09
C ALA A 58 34.32 12.44 -3.07
N ALA A 59 34.13 12.80 -1.80
CA ALA A 59 33.99 11.84 -0.71
C ALA A 59 33.15 10.66 -1.22
N ALA A 60 33.73 9.47 -1.22
CA ALA A 60 33.03 8.23 -1.48
C ALA A 60 31.88 8.14 -0.47
N ALA A 61 30.70 8.62 -0.87
CA ALA A 61 29.48 8.48 -0.12
C ALA A 61 29.28 6.97 0.01
N ALA A 62 29.51 6.44 1.22
CA ALA A 62 29.26 5.05 1.53
C ALA A 62 27.84 4.73 1.04
N GLU A 63 27.73 3.86 0.05
CA GLU A 63 26.47 3.53 -0.58
C GLU A 63 25.53 3.04 0.52
N LEU A 64 24.48 3.81 0.83
CA LEU A 64 23.60 3.47 1.93
C LEU A 64 23.04 2.06 1.68
N PRO A 65 23.04 1.19 2.71
CA PRO A 65 22.39 -0.11 2.63
C PRO A 65 20.98 0.05 2.06
N ILE A 66 20.56 -0.88 1.19
CA ILE A 66 19.29 -0.76 0.44
C ILE A 66 18.09 -0.53 1.38
N GLU A 67 18.15 -1.07 2.59
CA GLU A 67 17.13 -0.96 3.64
C GLU A 67 16.99 0.46 4.19
N LYS A 68 18.05 1.29 4.09
CA LYS A 68 18.08 2.67 4.56
C LYS A 68 17.85 3.69 3.42
N ARG A 69 17.69 3.23 2.17
CA ARG A 69 17.44 4.11 1.02
C ARG A 69 16.04 4.71 1.04
N PHE A 70 15.08 4.01 1.65
CA PHE A 70 13.70 4.45 1.76
C PHE A 70 13.38 4.78 3.21
N ALA A 71 13.10 6.04 3.48
CA ALA A 71 12.65 6.45 4.81
C ALA A 71 11.25 5.86 5.08
N ALA A 72 11.07 5.30 6.27
CA ALA A 72 9.74 4.91 6.73
C ALA A 72 8.90 6.16 7.00
N PHE A 73 7.57 6.03 6.84
CA PHE A 73 6.66 7.08 7.24
C PHE A 73 6.77 7.36 8.75
N PRO A 74 6.73 8.64 9.18
CA PRO A 74 6.71 8.97 10.60
C PRO A 74 5.45 8.41 11.26
N THR A 75 5.48 8.28 12.59
CA THR A 75 4.33 7.81 13.37
C THR A 75 3.96 8.88 14.38
N ILE A 76 2.79 9.49 14.19
CA ILE A 76 2.18 10.44 15.13
C ILE A 76 1.17 9.73 16.03
N MET A 77 0.36 8.83 15.45
CA MET A 77 -0.49 7.92 16.22
C MET A 77 -0.30 6.49 15.72
N ASP A 78 -0.09 5.57 16.65
CA ASP A 78 -0.05 4.13 16.39
C ASP A 78 -1.45 3.51 16.44
N ILE A 79 -1.52 2.20 16.15
CA ILE A 79 -2.79 1.45 16.11
C ILE A 79 -3.51 1.41 17.47
N ASN A 80 -2.79 1.45 18.60
CA ASN A 80 -3.42 1.41 19.91
C ASN A 80 -4.11 2.73 20.19
N GLN A 81 -3.44 3.84 19.90
CA GLN A 81 -4.01 5.19 20.01
C GLN A 81 -5.22 5.36 19.06
N ILE A 82 -5.12 4.85 17.83
CA ILE A 82 -6.25 4.87 16.88
C ILE A 82 -7.45 4.09 17.43
N ARG A 83 -7.23 2.94 18.10
CA ARG A 83 -8.30 2.11 18.67
C ARG A 83 -8.96 2.73 19.90
N GLU A 84 -8.28 3.63 20.59
CA GLU A 84 -8.86 4.44 21.67
C GLU A 84 -9.81 5.49 21.11
N ILE A 85 -9.50 6.07 19.95
CA ILE A 85 -10.31 7.12 19.31
C ILE A 85 -11.48 6.54 18.50
N LEU A 86 -11.20 5.51 17.69
CA LEU A 86 -12.19 4.94 16.78
C LEU A 86 -12.87 3.71 17.41
N PRO A 87 -14.21 3.59 17.31
CA PRO A 87 -14.93 2.41 17.80
C PRO A 87 -14.74 1.18 16.91
N HIS A 88 -14.31 1.35 15.66
CA HIS A 88 -14.12 0.29 14.68
C HIS A 88 -13.14 -0.79 15.15
N ARG A 89 -13.46 -2.06 14.87
CA ARG A 89 -12.62 -3.24 15.17
C ARG A 89 -12.55 -4.14 13.95
N PHE A 90 -11.68 -5.15 13.99
CA PHE A 90 -11.63 -6.16 12.94
C PHE A 90 -13.03 -6.77 12.69
N PRO A 91 -13.46 -6.93 11.43
CA PRO A 91 -12.70 -6.74 10.19
C PRO A 91 -12.91 -5.38 9.48
N PHE A 92 -13.30 -4.34 10.22
CA PHE A 92 -13.73 -3.05 9.65
C PHE A 92 -12.96 -1.84 10.19
N LEU A 93 -11.87 -2.03 10.94
CA LEU A 93 -10.88 -0.98 11.21
C LEU A 93 -9.87 -0.96 10.06
N LEU A 94 -9.85 0.12 9.29
CA LEU A 94 -9.09 0.23 8.04
C LEU A 94 -8.02 1.35 8.10
N VAL A 95 -7.63 1.78 9.29
CA VAL A 95 -6.56 2.77 9.50
C VAL A 95 -5.51 2.16 10.39
N ASP A 96 -4.28 2.05 9.88
CA ASP A 96 -3.17 1.37 10.58
C ASP A 96 -2.28 2.35 11.35
N ARG A 97 -2.13 3.58 10.86
CA ARG A 97 -1.22 4.59 11.41
C ARG A 97 -1.61 6.00 10.99
N VAL A 98 -1.48 6.99 11.87
CA VAL A 98 -1.52 8.42 11.51
C VAL A 98 -0.09 8.96 11.40
N ILE A 99 0.20 9.63 10.30
CA ILE A 99 1.55 10.13 9.95
C ILE A 99 1.66 11.65 10.07
N GLU A 100 0.53 12.35 10.00
CA GLU A 100 0.43 13.79 10.17
C GLU A 100 -0.96 14.12 10.73
N TYR A 101 -1.03 15.05 11.66
CA TYR A 101 -2.29 15.43 12.30
C TYR A 101 -2.24 16.87 12.74
N LYS A 102 -3.32 17.61 12.47
CA LYS A 102 -3.55 18.95 12.99
C LYS A 102 -4.97 19.07 13.49
N ALA A 103 -5.12 19.30 14.79
CA ALA A 103 -6.41 19.35 15.46
C ALA A 103 -7.37 20.35 14.80
N GLY A 104 -8.58 19.90 14.50
CA GLY A 104 -9.63 20.71 13.86
C GLY A 104 -9.37 21.09 12.41
N GLU A 105 -8.32 20.58 11.78
CA GLU A 105 -7.98 20.93 10.40
C GLU A 105 -7.84 19.70 9.52
N TYR A 106 -6.95 18.75 9.83
CA TYR A 106 -6.77 17.58 8.98
C TYR A 106 -6.04 16.43 9.69
N ALA A 107 -6.13 15.25 9.09
CA ALA A 107 -5.29 14.10 9.40
C ALA A 107 -4.79 13.44 8.11
N VAL A 108 -3.59 12.88 8.16
CA VAL A 108 -3.02 12.01 7.13
C VAL A 108 -2.70 10.66 7.75
N ALA A 109 -3.26 9.59 7.20
CA ALA A 109 -3.12 8.26 7.74
C ALA A 109 -2.83 7.23 6.66
N ILE A 110 -2.41 6.03 7.09
CA ILE A 110 -2.02 4.93 6.24
C ILE A 110 -2.97 3.75 6.44
N LYS A 111 -3.36 3.15 5.32
CA LYS A 111 -3.84 1.77 5.25
C LYS A 111 -2.87 0.96 4.40
N ASN A 112 -2.24 -0.03 5.01
CA ASN A 112 -1.48 -1.04 4.28
C ASN A 112 -2.45 -2.06 3.70
N VAL A 113 -2.39 -2.23 2.39
CA VAL A 113 -3.24 -3.16 1.66
C VAL A 113 -2.47 -4.47 1.53
N THR A 114 -2.97 -5.53 2.14
CA THR A 114 -2.28 -6.82 2.20
C THR A 114 -3.15 -7.91 1.62
N ILE A 115 -2.55 -8.91 0.95
CA ILE A 115 -3.30 -10.05 0.40
C ILE A 115 -4.09 -10.82 1.48
N ASN A 116 -3.70 -10.64 2.75
CA ASN A 116 -4.38 -11.22 3.91
C ASN A 116 -5.60 -10.40 4.39
N ASP A 117 -5.94 -9.27 3.74
CA ASP A 117 -7.17 -8.55 4.04
C ASP A 117 -8.40 -9.40 3.67
N ASN A 118 -9.41 -9.40 4.54
CA ASN A 118 -10.56 -10.30 4.49
C ASN A 118 -11.43 -10.18 3.22
N PHE A 119 -11.32 -9.07 2.49
CA PHE A 119 -12.12 -8.81 1.28
C PHE A 119 -11.51 -9.37 0.00
N PHE A 120 -10.21 -9.68 -0.04
CA PHE A 120 -9.56 -10.18 -1.25
C PHE A 120 -10.02 -11.56 -1.74
N PRO A 121 -10.40 -12.53 -0.87
CA PRO A 121 -10.97 -13.79 -1.33
C PRO A 121 -12.20 -13.63 -2.23
N GLY A 122 -12.94 -12.52 -2.07
CA GLY A 122 -14.15 -12.22 -2.84
C GLY A 122 -14.01 -11.12 -3.90
N HIS A 123 -12.92 -10.33 -3.88
CA HIS A 123 -12.85 -9.10 -4.71
C HIS A 123 -11.45 -8.88 -5.32
N PHE A 124 -11.10 -9.53 -6.43
CA PHE A 124 -11.75 -10.72 -7.00
C PHE A 124 -10.75 -11.90 -6.90
N PRO A 125 -11.21 -13.17 -6.84
CA PRO A 125 -10.33 -14.32 -6.60
C PRO A 125 -9.07 -14.38 -7.50
N GLU A 126 -9.20 -14.05 -8.79
CA GLU A 126 -8.09 -14.07 -9.75
C GLU A 126 -7.36 -12.72 -9.86
N ARG A 127 -7.96 -11.66 -9.32
CA ARG A 127 -7.46 -10.29 -9.44
C ARG A 127 -7.78 -9.52 -8.15
N PRO A 128 -6.94 -9.65 -7.11
CA PRO A 128 -7.17 -9.01 -5.82
C PRO A 128 -7.09 -7.49 -5.98
N ILE A 129 -8.23 -6.82 -5.91
CA ILE A 129 -8.36 -5.36 -5.99
C ILE A 129 -9.07 -4.89 -4.73
N MET A 130 -8.57 -3.85 -4.05
CA MET A 130 -9.27 -3.29 -2.91
C MET A 130 -10.61 -2.69 -3.38
N PRO A 131 -11.76 -3.07 -2.78
CA PRO A 131 -13.04 -2.48 -3.12
C PRO A 131 -13.02 -0.96 -2.92
N GLY A 132 -13.47 -0.20 -3.91
CA GLY A 132 -13.44 1.27 -3.86
C GLY A 132 -14.18 1.84 -2.66
N VAL A 133 -15.30 1.23 -2.28
CA VAL A 133 -16.07 1.61 -1.09
C VAL A 133 -15.28 1.48 0.21
N LEU A 134 -14.31 0.55 0.29
CA LEU A 134 -13.46 0.44 1.48
C LEU A 134 -12.39 1.53 1.53
N MET A 135 -12.00 2.12 0.39
CA MET A 135 -11.17 3.34 0.40
C MET A 135 -11.97 4.53 0.93
N VAL A 136 -13.25 4.63 0.56
CA VAL A 136 -14.17 5.65 1.08
C VAL A 136 -14.35 5.48 2.59
N GLU A 137 -14.60 4.26 3.05
CA GLU A 137 -14.71 3.94 4.48
C GLU A 137 -13.42 4.24 5.25
N ALA A 138 -12.26 3.82 4.74
CA ALA A 138 -10.99 4.11 5.40
C ALA A 138 -10.73 5.62 5.51
N MET A 139 -11.06 6.40 4.47
CA MET A 139 -11.03 7.86 4.52
C MET A 139 -12.03 8.41 5.55
N ALA A 140 -13.25 7.86 5.63
CA ALA A 140 -14.23 8.26 6.65
C ALA A 140 -13.70 8.08 8.07
N GLN A 141 -13.00 6.96 8.34
CA GLN A 141 -12.36 6.69 9.63
C GLN A 141 -11.26 7.69 9.97
N VAL A 142 -10.44 8.08 8.98
CA VAL A 142 -9.47 9.18 9.15
C VAL A 142 -10.19 10.49 9.46
N GLY A 143 -11.34 10.74 8.84
CA GLY A 143 -12.20 11.87 9.17
C GLY A 143 -12.73 11.80 10.62
N GLY A 144 -13.14 10.62 11.08
CA GLY A 144 -13.50 10.36 12.47
C GLY A 144 -12.39 10.74 13.45
N ILE A 145 -11.12 10.42 13.12
CA ILE A 145 -9.96 10.84 13.93
C ILE A 145 -9.85 12.37 14.01
N VAL A 146 -10.23 13.11 12.97
CA VAL A 146 -10.26 14.59 13.01
C VAL A 146 -11.43 15.10 13.85
N MET A 147 -12.60 14.45 13.76
CA MET A 147 -13.85 14.92 14.37
C MET A 147 -13.99 14.60 15.87
N LEU A 148 -13.57 13.41 16.30
CA LEU A 148 -13.84 12.88 17.65
C LEU A 148 -12.87 13.38 18.73
N GLN A 149 -11.95 14.26 18.38
CA GLN A 149 -10.90 14.69 19.30
C GLN A 149 -11.46 15.69 20.32
N PRO A 150 -11.14 15.54 21.63
CA PRO A 150 -11.66 16.43 22.66
C PRO A 150 -11.33 17.90 22.42
N GLU A 151 -10.16 18.18 21.83
CA GLU A 151 -9.67 19.52 21.51
C GLU A 151 -10.60 20.29 20.55
N VAL A 152 -11.35 19.57 19.71
CA VAL A 152 -12.33 20.17 18.78
C VAL A 152 -13.75 20.16 19.32
N GLY A 153 -13.96 19.62 20.52
CA GLY A 153 -15.27 19.40 21.14
C GLY A 153 -15.94 18.11 20.67
N GLY A 154 -15.17 17.15 20.14
CA GLY A 154 -15.64 15.80 19.88
C GLY A 154 -15.66 14.98 21.17
N SER A 155 -16.59 14.01 21.23
CA SER A 155 -16.55 12.91 22.19
C SER A 155 -16.01 11.66 21.50
N GLN A 156 -15.46 10.71 22.24
CA GLN A 156 -15.07 9.39 21.68
C GLN A 156 -16.27 8.47 21.42
N ASP A 157 -17.42 9.07 21.10
CA ASP A 157 -18.64 8.37 20.78
C ASP A 157 -18.61 7.88 19.33
N ASN A 158 -19.64 7.14 18.95
CA ASN A 158 -19.78 6.72 17.56
C ASN A 158 -19.93 7.94 16.64
N PHE A 159 -19.53 7.78 15.38
CA PHE A 159 -19.94 8.70 14.32
C PHE A 159 -20.63 7.91 13.23
N TYR A 160 -21.52 8.58 12.51
CA TYR A 160 -22.24 8.01 11.38
C TYR A 160 -21.81 8.67 10.08
N PHE A 161 -21.84 7.87 9.03
CA PHE A 161 -21.63 8.31 7.68
C PHE A 161 -22.92 8.90 7.13
N ALA A 162 -23.03 10.24 7.11
CA ALA A 162 -24.25 10.94 6.73
C ALA A 162 -24.38 11.13 5.22
N GLY A 163 -23.27 11.20 4.50
CA GLY A 163 -23.29 11.32 3.05
C GLY A 163 -21.91 11.41 2.44
N VAL A 164 -21.84 11.15 1.14
CA VAL A 164 -20.63 11.27 0.34
C VAL A 164 -21.01 11.87 -1.01
N ASP A 165 -20.20 12.80 -1.50
CA ASP A 165 -20.42 13.48 -2.78
C ASP A 165 -19.14 13.53 -3.60
N LYS A 166 -19.28 13.63 -4.92
CA LYS A 166 -18.19 13.76 -5.90
C LYS A 166 -17.08 12.71 -5.76
N VAL A 167 -17.38 11.52 -5.26
CA VAL A 167 -16.41 10.44 -5.18
C VAL A 167 -15.93 10.05 -6.56
N ARG A 168 -14.61 9.97 -6.74
CA ARG A 168 -13.98 9.47 -7.96
C ARG A 168 -12.95 8.42 -7.63
N PHE A 169 -13.05 7.26 -8.27
CA PHE A 169 -12.04 6.21 -8.23
C PHE A 169 -11.20 6.31 -9.50
N ARG A 170 -9.93 6.66 -9.35
CA ARG A 170 -9.04 6.99 -10.48
C ARG A 170 -8.19 5.80 -10.93
N LYS A 171 -7.72 4.99 -9.98
CA LYS A 171 -6.86 3.83 -10.24
C LYS A 171 -7.24 2.69 -9.28
N PRO A 172 -7.12 1.41 -9.70
CA PRO A 172 -7.27 0.29 -8.80
C PRO A 172 -6.13 0.26 -7.78
N VAL A 173 -6.45 -0.11 -6.54
CA VAL A 173 -5.47 -0.37 -5.47
C VAL A 173 -5.38 -1.87 -5.29
N ILE A 174 -4.17 -2.40 -5.15
CA ILE A 174 -3.90 -3.84 -5.10
C ILE A 174 -3.16 -4.23 -3.81
N ALA A 175 -3.10 -5.53 -3.52
CA ALA A 175 -2.29 -6.03 -2.42
C ALA A 175 -0.82 -5.65 -2.61
N GLY A 176 -0.19 -5.13 -1.55
CA GLY A 176 1.17 -4.58 -1.55
C GLY A 176 1.21 -3.05 -1.54
N ASP A 177 0.12 -2.37 -1.91
CA ASP A 177 0.06 -0.91 -1.91
C ASP A 177 0.00 -0.34 -0.49
N THR A 178 0.60 0.85 -0.32
CA THR A 178 0.40 1.69 0.85
C THR A 178 -0.54 2.84 0.48
N LEU A 179 -1.77 2.78 0.99
CA LEU A 179 -2.77 3.81 0.75
C LEU A 179 -2.58 4.95 1.76
N VAL A 180 -2.13 6.11 1.27
CA VAL A 180 -1.96 7.34 2.07
C VAL A 180 -3.19 8.20 1.91
N MET A 181 -3.92 8.41 3.00
CA MET A 181 -5.24 9.06 3.01
C MET A 181 -5.18 10.36 3.78
N ARG A 182 -5.56 11.46 3.14
CA ARG A 182 -5.69 12.78 3.77
C ARG A 182 -7.15 13.17 3.85
N MET A 183 -7.60 13.52 5.05
CA MET A 183 -8.91 14.12 5.30
C MET A 183 -8.74 15.53 5.84
N THR A 184 -9.35 16.50 5.19
CA THR A 184 -9.31 17.92 5.57
C THR A 184 -10.71 18.39 5.94
N LEU A 185 -10.86 18.95 7.14
CA LEU A 185 -12.10 19.52 7.63
C LEU A 185 -12.36 20.85 6.93
N THR A 186 -13.46 20.93 6.18
CA THR A 186 -13.86 22.16 5.49
C THR A 186 -14.86 22.97 6.29
N LYS A 187 -15.74 22.29 7.03
CA LYS A 187 -16.72 22.95 7.90
C LYS A 187 -17.12 22.04 9.05
N TYR A 188 -17.18 22.58 10.25
CA TYR A 188 -17.68 21.88 11.43
C TYR A 188 -18.83 22.64 12.08
N GLN A 189 -19.97 21.97 12.26
CA GLN A 189 -21.16 22.51 12.90
C GLN A 189 -21.38 21.82 14.24
N LYS A 190 -20.70 22.32 15.28
CA LYS A 190 -20.72 21.77 16.65
C LYS A 190 -22.13 21.47 17.17
N LYS A 191 -23.08 22.38 16.94
CA LYS A 191 -24.48 22.24 17.40
C LYS A 191 -25.17 20.96 16.89
N PHE A 192 -24.78 20.47 15.72
CA PHE A 192 -25.37 19.29 15.09
C PHE A 192 -24.39 18.11 15.03
N GLY A 193 -23.18 18.25 15.60
CA GLY A 193 -22.12 17.26 15.45
C GLY A 193 -21.70 17.01 13.99
N LEU A 194 -22.00 17.92 13.06
CA LEU A 194 -21.87 17.68 11.62
C LEU A 194 -20.53 18.20 11.09
N ALA A 195 -19.74 17.32 10.49
CA ALA A 195 -18.46 17.65 9.87
C ALA A 195 -18.49 17.41 8.36
N LYS A 196 -18.21 18.47 7.59
CA LYS A 196 -17.95 18.38 6.16
C LYS A 196 -16.45 18.33 5.93
N MET A 197 -16.01 17.37 5.12
CA MET A 197 -14.60 17.13 4.85
C MET A 197 -14.33 16.89 3.37
N GLU A 198 -13.10 17.14 2.96
CA GLU A 198 -12.55 16.74 1.66
C GLU A 198 -11.50 15.65 1.87
N GLY A 199 -11.61 14.58 1.11
CA GLY A 199 -10.74 13.42 1.19
C GLY A 199 -9.97 13.17 -0.10
N LYS A 200 -8.69 12.83 0.03
CA LYS A 200 -7.84 12.33 -1.06
C LYS A 200 -7.00 11.17 -0.58
N ALA A 201 -6.98 10.09 -1.36
CA ALA A 201 -6.15 8.93 -1.14
C ALA A 201 -5.15 8.75 -2.28
N TYR A 202 -3.91 8.40 -1.92
CA TYR A 202 -2.78 8.25 -2.81
C TYR A 202 -2.14 6.88 -2.67
N VAL A 203 -1.56 6.38 -3.76
CA VAL A 203 -0.58 5.30 -3.74
C VAL A 203 0.66 5.82 -4.46
N GLY A 204 1.79 5.89 -3.75
CA GLY A 204 2.97 6.60 -4.24
C GLY A 204 2.66 8.08 -4.50
N GLY A 205 2.84 8.53 -5.75
CA GLY A 205 2.55 9.91 -6.18
C GLY A 205 1.18 10.11 -6.83
N ASP A 206 0.39 9.05 -6.98
CA ASP A 206 -0.84 9.07 -7.77
C ASP A 206 -2.09 9.15 -6.89
N VAL A 207 -3.03 10.04 -7.22
CA VAL A 207 -4.37 10.05 -6.61
C VAL A 207 -5.15 8.83 -7.10
N VAL A 208 -5.59 7.97 -6.17
CA VAL A 208 -6.38 6.76 -6.46
C VAL A 208 -7.85 6.93 -6.12
N CYS A 209 -8.18 7.73 -5.11
CA CYS A 209 -9.55 8.06 -4.73
C CYS A 209 -9.64 9.48 -4.17
N GLU A 210 -10.74 10.18 -4.41
CA GLU A 210 -11.03 11.48 -3.81
C GLU A 210 -12.54 11.70 -3.69
N GLY A 211 -12.97 12.60 -2.82
CA GLY A 211 -14.38 12.96 -2.65
C GLY A 211 -14.65 13.94 -1.52
N GLU A 212 -15.92 14.32 -1.37
CA GLU A 212 -16.44 15.11 -0.24
C GLU A 212 -17.23 14.20 0.70
N PHE A 213 -17.04 14.39 2.00
CA PHE A 213 -17.54 13.51 3.05
C PHE A 213 -18.36 14.32 4.05
N LEU A 214 -19.48 13.76 4.48
CA LEU A 214 -20.32 14.31 5.53
C LEU A 214 -20.45 13.30 6.65
N LEU A 215 -19.87 13.64 7.81
CA LEU A 215 -19.88 12.82 9.02
C LEU A 215 -20.73 13.50 10.08
N ILE A 216 -21.41 12.71 10.90
CA ILE A 216 -22.18 13.21 12.04
C ILE A 216 -21.80 12.47 13.32
N SER A 217 -21.51 13.23 14.37
CA SER A 217 -21.27 12.70 15.72
C SER A 217 -22.55 12.14 16.29
N ALA A 218 -22.49 10.94 16.87
CA ALA A 218 -23.56 10.39 17.69
C ALA A 218 -23.49 11.06 19.07
N ASN A 219 -24.03 12.27 19.20
CA ASN A 219 -24.26 12.85 20.51
C ASN A 219 -25.58 12.27 21.02
N GLU A 220 -25.53 11.40 22.04
CA GLU A 220 -26.71 11.04 22.83
C GLU A 220 -27.25 12.26 23.62
#